data_AF-A0A7D9ENH5-F1
#
_entry.id   AF-A0A7D9ENH5-F1
#
_cell.length_a   1.000
_cell.length_b   1.000
_cell.length_c   1.000
_cell.angle_alpha   90.00
_cell.angle_beta   90.00
_cell.angle_gamma   90.00
#
_symmetry.space_group_name_H-M   'P 1'
#
loop_
_entity.id
_entity.type
_entity.pdbx_description
1 polymer ?
#
loop_
_entity_poly.entity_id
_entity_poly.type
_entity_poly.pdbx_seq_one_letter_code
_entity_poly.pdbx_strand_id
1 'polypeptide(L)'
;MSDQISRLRESSGIQASIFDVKELKREDKDSSDENMDDDNCFNADIDFCLCETRKLCGGRYHIVFAYPETLISSKYGWELLLSQQYQENVVGIVIDEVHCIVDW
;
A
#
# COMPACT_ATOMS: atom_id res chain seq x y z
N MET A 1 9.87 4.93 23.59
CA MET A 1 8.60 4.22 23.33
C MET A 1 8.78 3.58 21.96
N SER A 2 8.92 2.26 21.89
CA SER A 2 9.13 1.54 20.63
C SER A 2 7.79 1.39 19.91
N ASP A 3 7.73 1.68 18.60
CA ASP A 3 6.55 1.45 17.79
C ASP A 3 6.23 -0.06 17.64
N GLN A 4 5.04 -0.38 17.12
CA GLN A 4 4.57 -1.76 17.01
C GLN A 4 5.41 -2.60 16.04
N ILE A 5 5.92 -1.99 14.96
CA ILE A 5 6.75 -2.66 13.95
C ILE A 5 8.10 -3.07 14.54
N SER A 6 8.73 -2.15 15.28
CA SER A 6 9.98 -2.39 16.00
C SER A 6 9.81 -3.49 17.01
N ARG A 7 8.68 -3.51 17.74
CA ARG A 7 8.37 -4.57 18.69
C ARG A 7 8.25 -5.94 18.01
N LEU A 8 7.54 -6.05 16.89
CA LEU A 8 7.42 -7.32 16.12
C LEU A 8 8.78 -7.85 15.69
N ARG A 9 9.68 -6.95 15.27
CA ARG A 9 11.04 -7.31 14.88
C ARG A 9 11.87 -7.78 16.08
N GLU A 10 11.82 -7.06 17.20
CA GLU A 10 12.62 -7.32 18.39
C GLU A 10 12.16 -8.56 19.17
N SER A 11 10.85 -8.76 19.34
CA SER A 11 10.31 -9.84 20.18
C SER A 11 10.10 -11.16 19.44
N SER A 12 9.86 -11.11 18.13
CA SER A 12 9.44 -12.28 17.33
C SER A 12 10.25 -12.50 16.05
N GLY A 13 11.17 -11.61 15.70
CA GLY A 13 11.93 -11.69 14.43
C GLY A 13 11.10 -11.38 13.18
N ILE A 14 9.82 -11.04 13.34
CA ILE A 14 8.88 -10.75 12.25
C ILE A 14 9.30 -9.44 11.59
N GLN A 15 9.65 -9.52 10.31
CA GLN A 15 9.87 -8.34 9.46
C GLN A 15 8.51 -7.77 9.04
N ALA A 16 8.15 -6.59 9.55
CA ALA A 16 6.95 -5.88 9.15
C ALA A 16 7.29 -4.48 8.59
N SER A 17 6.41 -3.94 7.76
CA SER A 17 6.56 -2.63 7.11
C SER A 17 5.20 -1.97 6.93
N ILE A 18 5.19 -0.64 6.82
CA ILE A 18 4.02 0.12 6.35
C ILE A 18 4.23 0.47 4.88
N PHE A 19 3.22 0.26 4.05
CA PHE A 19 3.17 0.64 2.65
C PHE A 19 2.09 1.70 2.49
N ASP A 20 2.50 2.94 2.22
CA ASP A 20 1.65 4.12 2.37
C ASP A 20 1.53 4.90 1.06
N VAL A 21 0.54 5.79 0.99
CA VAL A 21 0.37 6.77 -0.09
C VAL A 21 0.89 8.13 0.37
N LYS A 22 1.41 8.92 -0.57
CA LYS A 22 1.70 10.33 -0.31
C LYS A 22 0.40 11.07 -0.07
N GLU A 23 0.37 11.94 0.93
CA GLU A 23 -0.70 12.90 1.06
C GLU A 23 -0.76 13.77 -0.21
N LEU A 24 -1.83 13.59 -0.99
CA LEU A 24 -2.19 14.53 -2.04
C LEU A 24 -2.47 15.87 -1.39
N LYS A 25 -1.55 16.82 -1.54
CA LYS A 25 -1.89 18.23 -1.33
C LYS A 25 -3.03 18.56 -2.28
N ARG A 26 -4.25 18.68 -1.73
CA ARG A 26 -5.40 19.21 -2.46
C ARG A 26 -5.09 20.67 -2.81
N GLU A 27 -4.41 20.88 -3.92
CA GLU A 27 -4.57 22.12 -4.66
C GLU A 27 -5.85 21.95 -5.45
N ASP A 28 -6.93 22.61 -5.00
CA ASP A 28 -8.20 22.72 -5.72
C ASP A 28 -7.93 23.23 -7.15
N LYS A 29 -7.80 22.33 -8.11
CA LYS A 29 -7.82 22.66 -9.53
C LYS A 29 -9.13 22.16 -10.11
N ASP A 30 -10.14 23.03 -9.98
CA ASP A 30 -11.23 23.11 -10.94
C ASP A 30 -10.63 23.38 -12.32
N SER A 31 -10.40 22.32 -13.08
CA SER A 31 -10.24 22.41 -14.52
C SER A 31 -10.84 21.16 -15.14
N SER A 32 -12.12 21.30 -15.49
CA SER A 32 -12.83 20.49 -16.46
C SER A 32 -11.99 20.32 -17.73
N ASP A 33 -11.49 19.10 -17.95
CA ASP A 33 -10.97 18.69 -19.24
C ASP A 33 -11.44 17.26 -19.52
N GLU A 34 -12.40 17.16 -20.45
CA GLU A 34 -12.98 15.91 -20.93
C GLU A 34 -11.99 15.22 -21.90
N ASN A 35 -10.94 14.62 -21.35
CA ASN A 35 -10.11 13.65 -22.06
C ASN A 35 -10.09 12.36 -21.25
N MET A 36 -10.94 11.40 -21.65
CA MET A 36 -10.94 10.04 -21.11
C MET A 36 -9.70 9.30 -21.63
N ASP A 37 -8.56 9.54 -20.99
CA ASP A 37 -7.45 8.58 -21.02
C ASP A 37 -7.71 7.50 -19.96
N ASP A 38 -7.61 6.25 -20.39
CA ASP A 38 -7.74 5.01 -19.59
C ASP A 38 -6.76 4.96 -18.38
N ASP A 39 -5.76 5.85 -18.36
CA ASP A 39 -4.76 6.00 -17.30
C ASP A 39 -5.29 6.67 -16.01
N ASN A 40 -6.55 7.15 -15.97
CA ASN A 40 -7.12 7.80 -14.77
C ASN A 40 -7.56 6.81 -13.66
N CYS A 41 -7.28 5.51 -13.80
CA CYS A 41 -7.62 4.50 -12.79
C CYS A 41 -6.70 4.56 -11.56
N PHE A 42 -5.46 5.02 -11.73
CA PHE A 42 -4.47 5.10 -10.65
C PHE A 42 -4.16 6.57 -10.31
N ASN A 43 -4.76 7.07 -9.23
CA ASN A 43 -4.58 8.45 -8.77
C ASN A 43 -3.77 8.58 -7.48
N ALA A 44 -3.27 7.47 -6.91
CA ALA A 44 -2.50 7.47 -5.67
C ALA A 44 -1.00 7.31 -5.92
N ASP A 45 -0.22 8.27 -5.45
CA ASP A 45 1.23 8.19 -5.40
C ASP A 45 1.68 7.47 -4.13
N ILE A 46 2.73 6.65 -4.22
CA ILE A 46 3.24 5.87 -3.09
C ILE A 46 4.29 6.62 -2.29
N ASP A 47 4.20 6.51 -0.96
CA ASP A 47 5.25 6.90 -0.02
C ASP A 47 6.04 5.68 0.48
N PHE A 48 7.36 5.76 0.34
CA PHE A 48 8.31 4.74 0.79
C PHE A 48 9.07 5.16 2.06
N CYS A 49 8.72 6.27 2.71
CA CYS A 49 9.40 6.73 3.93
C CYS A 49 9.46 5.69 5.05
N LEU A 50 8.43 4.84 5.15
CA LEU A 50 8.33 3.78 6.16
C LEU A 50 8.57 2.37 5.57
N CYS A 51 9.05 2.28 4.32
CA CYS A 51 9.23 1.02 3.60
C CYS A 51 10.48 1.01 2.73
N GLU A 52 11.37 0.04 2.94
CA GLU A 52 12.43 -0.20 1.96
C GLU A 52 11.87 -0.87 0.69
N THR A 53 11.73 -0.12 -0.39
CA THR A 53 11.19 -0.56 -1.69
C THR A 53 11.80 -1.87 -2.18
N ARG A 54 13.12 -2.04 -2.04
CA ARG A 54 13.81 -3.27 -2.48
C ARG A 54 13.40 -4.51 -1.69
N LYS A 55 13.14 -4.35 -0.39
CA LYS A 55 12.65 -5.45 0.46
C LYS A 55 11.19 -5.76 0.16
N LEU A 56 10.39 -4.73 -0.13
CA LEU A 56 8.99 -4.85 -0.51
C LEU A 56 8.83 -5.64 -1.81
N CYS A 57 9.46 -5.18 -2.91
CA CYS A 57 9.44 -5.89 -4.19
C CYS A 57 10.00 -7.31 -4.08
N GLY A 58 11.01 -7.51 -3.23
CA GLY A 58 11.62 -8.81 -3.02
C GLY A 58 10.83 -9.76 -2.12
N GLY A 59 9.63 -9.39 -1.66
CA GLY A 59 8.82 -10.23 -0.77
C GLY A 59 9.48 -10.55 0.56
N ARG A 60 10.31 -9.64 1.10
CA ARG A 60 11.13 -9.91 2.31
C ARG A 60 10.43 -9.57 3.63
N TYR A 61 9.22 -9.03 3.56
CA TYR A 61 8.39 -8.76 4.73
C TYR A 61 7.41 -9.91 4.96
N HIS A 62 7.18 -10.24 6.22
CA HIS A 62 6.18 -11.23 6.62
C HIS A 62 4.80 -10.58 6.72
N ILE A 63 4.74 -9.30 7.11
CA ILE A 63 3.51 -8.52 7.24
C ILE A 63 3.73 -7.15 6.61
N VAL A 64 2.80 -6.74 5.76
CA VAL A 64 2.76 -5.39 5.18
C VAL A 64 1.44 -4.76 5.60
N PHE A 65 1.52 -3.65 6.35
CA PHE A 65 0.36 -2.83 6.66
C PHE A 65 0.16 -1.85 5.51
N ALA A 66 -1.04 -1.74 4.99
CA ALA A 66 -1.36 -0.84 3.88
C ALA A 66 -2.78 -0.33 3.98
N TYR A 67 -3.01 0.90 3.52
CA TYR A 67 -4.35 1.35 3.18
C TYR A 67 -4.82 0.67 1.88
N PRO A 68 -6.14 0.45 1.71
CA PRO A 68 -6.68 -0.14 0.48
C PRO A 68 -6.23 0.61 -0.78
N GLU A 69 -6.25 1.94 -0.75
CA GLU A 69 -5.88 2.83 -1.85
C GLU A 69 -4.43 2.64 -2.29
N THR A 70 -3.52 2.35 -1.36
CA THR A 70 -2.12 2.04 -1.68
C THR A 70 -2.01 0.82 -2.59
N LEU A 71 -2.90 -0.15 -2.45
CA LEU A 71 -2.86 -1.42 -3.19
C LEU A 71 -3.64 -1.36 -4.50
N ILE A 72 -4.81 -0.70 -4.52
CA ILE A 72 -5.74 -0.74 -5.66
C ILE A 72 -5.77 0.54 -6.48
N SER A 73 -5.45 1.69 -5.88
CA SER A 73 -5.51 3.01 -6.53
C SER A 73 -4.13 3.55 -6.92
N SER A 74 -3.06 2.81 -6.62
CA SER A 74 -1.72 3.10 -7.10
C SER A 74 -1.28 2.07 -8.15
N LYS A 75 -0.66 2.55 -9.23
CA LYS A 75 -0.11 1.68 -10.28
C LYS A 75 0.94 0.73 -9.71
N TYR A 76 1.82 1.25 -8.85
CA TYR A 76 2.89 0.47 -8.24
C TYR A 76 2.35 -0.62 -7.30
N GLY A 77 1.38 -0.31 -6.45
CA GLY A 77 0.77 -1.29 -5.55
C GLY A 77 0.01 -2.38 -6.30
N TRP A 78 -0.69 -2.00 -7.37
CA TRP A 78 -1.36 -2.93 -8.24
C TRP A 78 -0.38 -3.89 -8.93
N GLU A 79 0.68 -3.34 -9.55
CA GLU A 79 1.75 -4.14 -10.17
C GLU A 79 2.48 -5.01 -9.15
N LEU A 80 2.66 -4.54 -7.92
CA LEU A 80 3.26 -5.31 -6.83
C LEU A 80 2.42 -6.54 -6.49
N LEU A 81 1.10 -6.39 -6.35
CA LEU A 81 0.19 -7.51 -6.09
C LEU A 81 0.17 -8.52 -7.24
N LEU A 82 0.28 -8.06 -8.49
CA LEU A 82 0.34 -8.91 -9.67
C LEU A 82 1.72 -9.53 -9.93
N SER A 83 2.75 -9.10 -9.21
CA SER A 83 4.10 -9.66 -9.37
C SER A 83 4.15 -11.14 -8.97
N GLN A 84 5.03 -11.89 -9.62
CA GLN A 84 5.22 -13.31 -9.33
C GLN A 84 5.53 -13.55 -7.85
N GLN A 85 6.37 -12.71 -7.24
CA GLN A 85 6.72 -12.82 -5.84
C GLN A 85 5.50 -12.72 -4.91
N TYR A 86 4.55 -11.83 -5.18
CA TYR A 86 3.37 -11.69 -4.31
C TYR A 86 2.33 -12.76 -4.62
N GLN A 87 2.12 -13.11 -5.89
CA GLN A 87 1.20 -14.18 -6.29
C GLN A 87 1.61 -15.54 -5.72
N GLU A 88 2.91 -15.82 -5.57
CA GLU A 88 3.41 -17.10 -5.03
C GLU A 88 3.53 -17.12 -3.49
N ASN A 89 3.85 -15.99 -2.85
CA ASN A 89 4.21 -15.97 -1.43
C ASN A 89 3.13 -15.37 -0.50
N VAL A 90 2.17 -14.61 -1.02
CA VAL A 90 1.08 -14.07 -0.18
C VAL A 90 0.11 -15.21 0.16
N VAL A 91 0.02 -15.52 1.46
CA VAL A 91 -0.85 -16.59 1.97
C VAL A 91 -2.22 -16.09 2.43
N GLY A 92 -2.39 -14.78 2.58
CA GLY A 92 -3.65 -14.18 3.03
C GLY A 92 -3.63 -12.66 3.08
N ILE A 93 -4.83 -12.08 3.06
CA ILE A 93 -5.09 -10.66 3.23
C ILE A 93 -6.00 -10.50 4.44
N VAL A 94 -5.65 -9.60 5.35
CA VAL A 94 -6.47 -9.26 6.52
C VAL A 94 -6.97 -7.84 6.33
N ILE A 95 -8.29 -7.66 6.39
CA ILE A 95 -8.94 -6.36 6.33
C ILE A 95 -9.28 -5.96 7.75
N ASP A 96 -8.60 -4.94 8.26
CA ASP A 96 -8.98 -4.31 9.51
C ASP A 96 -10.20 -3.41 9.30
N GLU A 97 -11.01 -3.24 10.34
CA GLU A 97 -12.23 -2.43 10.29
C GLU A 97 -13.15 -2.72 9.10
N VAL A 98 -13.42 -4.02 8.84
CA VAL A 98 -14.25 -4.50 7.71
C VAL A 98 -15.61 -3.81 7.57
N HIS A 99 -16.13 -3.25 8.66
CA HIS A 99 -17.39 -2.51 8.68
C HIS A 99 -17.34 -1.26 7.76
N CYS A 100 -16.16 -0.65 7.59
CA CYS A 100 -15.94 0.48 6.68
C CYS A 100 -16.23 0.17 5.21
N ILE A 101 -16.25 -1.10 4.80
CA ILE A 101 -16.59 -1.49 3.42
C ILE A 101 -18.09 -1.35 3.15
N VAL A 102 -18.93 -1.61 4.16
CA VAL A 102 -20.39 -1.60 4.00
C VAL A 102 -20.97 -0.21 4.26
N ASP A 103 -20.34 0.53 5.17
CA ASP A 103 -20.81 1.85 5.63
C ASP A 103 -20.30 3.03 4.76
N TRP A 104 -19.74 2.75 3.57
CA TRP A 104 -19.10 3.74 2.69
C TRP A 104 -20.09 4.56 1.85
#